data_AF-A0A9D8HTZ2-F1
#
_entry.id   AF-A0A9D8HTZ2-F1
#
_cell.length_a   1.000
_cell.length_b   1.000
_cell.length_c   1.000
_cell.angle_alpha   90.00
_cell.angle_beta   90.00
_cell.angle_gamma   90.00
#
_symmetry.space_group_name_H-M   'P 1'
#
loop_
_entity.id
_entity.type
_entity.pdbx_description
1 polymer ?
#
loop_
_entity_poly.entity_id
_entity_poly.type
_entity_poly.pdbx_seq_one_letter_code
_entity_poly.pdbx_strand_id
1 'polypeptide(L)'
;MKLSRKASGGCSWELDPREASLFLRLLRSYPVVGSPPTLPGSGHTADSEGAEALLRQSFAQQSEESRQELRAWLEGAWPAKPTKKNVTLDLSEKRLEWLLHVFNDIRVGHWKKLGSPDHLDLPLKGWSLDQLGSWRDMQASGFFETAILTALNSN
;
A
#
# COMPACT_ATOMS: atom_id res chain seq x y z
N MET A 1 6.16 -14.95 -6.59
CA MET A 1 6.27 -14.46 -5.21
C MET A 1 6.05 -15.58 -4.20
N LYS A 2 6.91 -15.69 -3.20
CA LYS A 2 6.75 -16.63 -2.08
C LYS A 2 7.01 -15.90 -0.76
N LEU A 3 6.08 -15.97 0.18
CA LEU A 3 6.24 -15.40 1.51
C LEU A 3 6.16 -16.53 2.54
N SER A 4 7.19 -16.69 3.36
CA SER A 4 7.28 -17.74 4.36
C SER A 4 7.56 -17.16 5.73
N ARG A 5 6.80 -17.59 6.75
CA ARG A 5 7.01 -17.17 8.13
C ARG A 5 8.32 -17.71 8.69
N LYS A 6 9.00 -16.93 9.51
CA LYS A 6 10.23 -17.32 10.21
C LYS A 6 9.90 -17.78 11.63
N ALA A 7 10.64 -18.77 12.12
CA ALA A 7 10.52 -19.27 13.49
C ALA A 7 10.83 -18.21 14.57
N SER A 8 11.63 -17.19 14.23
CA SER A 8 12.01 -16.08 15.12
C SER A 8 10.95 -14.97 15.23
N GLY A 9 9.79 -15.12 14.60
CA GLY A 9 8.88 -14.00 14.32
C GLY A 9 9.29 -13.23 13.07
N GLY A 10 8.30 -12.76 12.29
CA GLY A 10 8.49 -12.13 10.98
C GLY A 10 8.38 -13.08 9.78
N CYS A 11 8.60 -12.57 8.57
CA CYS A 11 8.53 -13.32 7.32
C CYS A 11 9.77 -13.09 6.45
N SER A 12 10.13 -14.10 5.66
CA SER A 12 11.06 -13.99 4.53
C SER A 12 10.25 -13.95 3.24
N TRP A 13 10.46 -12.88 2.47
CA TRP A 13 9.77 -12.65 1.21
C TRP A 13 10.71 -12.84 0.04
N GLU A 14 10.41 -13.79 -0.83
CA GLU A 14 11.12 -14.01 -2.07
C GLU A 14 10.32 -13.42 -3.25
N LEU A 15 10.92 -12.43 -3.88
CA LEU A 15 10.38 -11.70 -5.03
C LEU A 15 11.25 -11.99 -6.25
N ASP A 16 10.65 -12.26 -7.39
CA ASP A 16 11.40 -12.25 -8.65
C ASP A 16 11.79 -10.81 -9.05
N PRO A 17 12.67 -10.60 -10.04
CA PRO A 17 13.10 -9.26 -10.43
C PRO A 17 11.96 -8.34 -10.91
N ARG A 18 10.91 -8.88 -11.54
CA ARG A 18 9.75 -8.11 -11.99
C ARG A 18 8.89 -7.71 -10.80
N GLU A 19 8.65 -8.63 -9.88
CA GLU A 19 7.92 -8.41 -8.63
C GLU A 19 8.63 -7.38 -7.74
N ALA A 20 9.95 -7.50 -7.57
CA ALA A 20 10.76 -6.54 -6.83
C ALA A 20 10.72 -5.14 -7.48
N SER A 21 10.79 -5.06 -8.80
CA SER A 21 10.69 -3.80 -9.53
C SER A 21 9.31 -3.17 -9.36
N LEU A 22 8.25 -3.99 -9.44
CA LEU A 22 6.87 -3.56 -9.24
C LEU A 22 6.64 -3.05 -7.81
N PHE A 23 7.11 -3.81 -6.82
CA PHE A 23 7.04 -3.47 -5.40
C PHE A 23 7.71 -2.12 -5.12
N LEU A 24 8.96 -1.94 -5.57
CA LEU A 24 9.69 -0.69 -5.42
C LEU A 24 9.01 0.48 -6.14
N ARG A 25 8.44 0.24 -7.32
CA ARG A 25 7.72 1.26 -8.08
C ARG A 25 6.46 1.73 -7.35
N LEU A 26 5.69 0.80 -6.77
CA LEU A 26 4.51 1.15 -5.95
C LEU A 26 4.92 1.95 -4.73
N LEU A 27 5.93 1.51 -3.99
CA LEU A 27 6.43 2.24 -2.84
C LEU A 27 6.89 3.65 -3.18
N ARG A 28 7.59 3.84 -4.30
CA ARG A 28 8.01 5.18 -4.77
C ARG A 28 6.85 6.08 -5.19
N SER A 29 5.69 5.49 -5.50
CA SER A 29 4.47 6.26 -5.83
C SER A 29 3.74 6.78 -4.59
N TYR A 30 4.11 6.32 -3.39
CA TYR A 30 3.50 6.77 -2.14
C TYR A 30 4.03 8.14 -1.72
N PRO A 31 3.15 9.07 -1.30
CA PRO A 31 1.69 8.96 -1.27
C PRO A 31 1.03 9.25 -2.64
N VAL A 32 0.02 8.47 -3.02
CA VAL A 32 -0.63 8.56 -4.35
C VAL A 32 -1.57 9.77 -4.47
N VAL A 33 -2.30 10.10 -3.39
CA VAL A 33 -3.09 11.33 -3.20
C VAL A 33 -3.26 11.56 -1.70
N GLY A 34 -2.87 12.74 -1.20
CA GLY A 34 -3.05 13.15 0.20
C GLY A 34 -4.49 13.52 0.56
N SER A 35 -5.47 12.74 0.13
CA SER A 35 -6.87 12.99 0.50
C SER A 35 -7.26 12.08 1.65
N PRO A 36 -7.49 12.64 2.85
CA PRO A 36 -7.91 11.87 4.01
C PRO A 36 -9.18 11.06 3.74
N PRO A 37 -9.39 9.95 4.46
CA PRO A 37 -10.63 9.21 4.39
C PRO A 37 -11.80 10.13 4.77
N THR A 38 -12.82 10.20 3.91
CA THR A 38 -14.09 10.86 4.24
C THR A 38 -14.94 9.85 5.00
N LEU A 39 -15.53 10.26 6.13
CA LEU A 39 -16.43 9.39 6.88
C LEU A 39 -17.71 9.11 6.07
N PRO A 40 -18.10 7.84 5.87
CA PRO A 40 -19.41 7.54 5.28
C PRO A 40 -20.50 7.94 6.28
N GLY A 41 -21.38 8.87 5.90
CA GLY A 41 -22.56 9.23 6.69
C GLY A 41 -22.45 10.49 7.57
N SER A 42 -21.51 11.41 7.30
CA SER A 42 -21.48 12.73 7.93
C SER A 42 -22.68 13.60 7.49
N GLY A 43 -23.82 13.36 8.12
CA GLY A 43 -24.89 14.35 8.20
C GLY A 43 -24.31 15.64 8.79
N HIS A 44 -24.53 16.76 8.10
CA HIS A 44 -23.94 18.07 8.43
C HIS A 44 -24.37 18.56 9.81
N THR A 45 -23.67 18.13 10.85
CA THR A 45 -23.74 18.71 12.20
C THR A 45 -22.38 19.28 12.55
N ALA A 46 -22.34 20.37 13.32
CA ALA A 46 -21.08 21.03 13.71
C ALA A 46 -20.10 20.09 14.45
N ASP A 47 -20.63 19.05 15.10
CA ASP A 47 -19.85 17.99 15.76
C ASP A 47 -19.12 17.08 14.75
N SER A 48 -19.73 16.86 13.58
CA SER A 48 -19.13 16.08 12.48
C SER A 48 -17.96 16.82 11.82
N GLU A 49 -18.00 18.15 11.74
CA GLU A 49 -16.91 18.95 11.15
C GLU A 49 -15.65 18.91 12.00
N GLY A 50 -15.79 19.01 13.34
CA GLY A 50 -14.67 18.89 14.28
C GLY A 50 -14.04 17.50 14.27
N ALA A 51 -14.86 16.45 14.24
CA ALA A 51 -14.41 15.06 14.13
C ALA A 51 -13.70 14.79 12.80
N GLU A 52 -14.26 15.27 11.69
CA GLU A 52 -13.59 15.19 10.39
C GLU A 52 -12.25 15.92 10.39
N ALA A 53 -12.17 17.14 10.94
CA ALA A 53 -10.91 17.90 10.98
C ALA A 53 -9.80 17.17 11.76
N LEU A 54 -10.14 16.58 12.91
CA LEU A 54 -9.20 15.76 13.69
C LEU A 54 -8.75 14.51 12.92
N LEU A 55 -9.66 13.80 12.25
CA LEU A 55 -9.33 12.66 11.41
C LEU A 55 -8.40 13.04 10.25
N ARG A 56 -8.67 14.17 9.59
CA ARG A 56 -7.82 14.68 8.52
C ARG A 56 -6.42 15.00 9.04
N GLN A 57 -6.31 15.61 10.22
CA GLN A 57 -5.04 15.94 10.84
C GLN A 57 -4.25 14.69 11.22
N SER A 58 -4.87 13.72 11.89
CA SER A 58 -4.23 12.45 12.25
C SER A 58 -3.79 11.66 11.01
N PHE A 59 -4.62 11.63 9.96
CA PHE A 59 -4.27 10.98 8.70
C PHE A 59 -3.09 11.66 8.02
N ALA A 60 -3.07 13.00 7.97
CA ALA A 60 -1.97 13.76 7.39
C ALA A 60 -0.66 13.51 8.15
N GLN A 61 -0.71 13.46 9.48
CA GLN A 61 0.44 13.15 10.31
C GLN A 61 0.95 11.72 10.07
N GLN A 62 0.06 10.71 10.14
CA GLN A 62 0.43 9.31 9.92
C GLN A 62 0.99 9.09 8.50
N SER A 63 0.42 9.77 7.51
CA SER A 63 0.88 9.70 6.12
C SER A 63 2.29 10.26 5.96
N GLU A 64 2.56 11.40 6.62
CA GLU A 64 3.86 12.06 6.60
C GLU A 64 4.93 11.24 7.33
N GLU A 65 4.61 10.70 8.50
CA GLU A 65 5.49 9.78 9.24
C GLU A 65 5.82 8.55 8.39
N SER A 66 4.80 7.95 7.76
CA SER A 66 4.99 6.80 6.86
C SER A 66 5.81 7.16 5.63
N ARG A 67 5.68 8.38 5.10
CA ARG A 67 6.48 8.87 3.97
C ARG A 67 7.95 9.01 4.36
N GLN A 68 8.24 9.55 5.54
CA GLN A 68 9.60 9.70 6.04
C GLN A 68 10.23 8.34 6.32
N GLU A 69 9.50 7.43 6.97
CA GLU A 69 9.95 6.06 7.21
C GLU A 69 10.20 5.31 5.90
N LEU A 70 9.32 5.47 4.91
CA LEU A 70 9.47 4.86 3.59
C LEU A 70 10.69 5.40 2.85
N ARG A 71 10.93 6.70 2.90
CA ARG A 71 12.11 7.32 2.29
C ARG A 71 13.38 6.79 2.93
N ALA A 72 13.47 6.79 4.26
CA ALA A 72 14.61 6.24 4.98
C ALA A 72 14.84 4.76 4.65
N TRP A 73 13.74 4.00 4.51
CA TRP A 73 13.81 2.59 4.16
C TRP A 73 14.32 2.35 2.73
N LEU A 74 13.88 3.15 1.76
CA LEU A 74 14.33 3.07 0.36
C LEU A 74 15.77 3.58 0.16
N GLU A 75 16.22 4.56 0.95
CA GLU A 75 17.54 5.20 0.79
C GLU A 75 18.66 4.48 1.55
N GLY A 76 18.37 3.87 2.71
CA GLY A 76 19.43 3.38 3.60
C GLY A 76 19.21 2.03 4.28
N ALA A 77 18.01 1.46 4.23
CA ALA A 77 17.68 0.26 5.02
C ALA A 77 16.96 -0.84 4.24
N TRP A 78 17.05 -0.82 2.90
CA TRP A 78 16.42 -1.82 2.03
C TRP A 78 17.06 -3.21 2.27
N PRO A 79 16.37 -4.16 2.92
CA PRO A 79 16.96 -5.42 3.38
C PRO A 79 16.99 -6.47 2.27
N ALA A 80 17.18 -6.05 1.02
CA ALA A 80 17.27 -6.98 -0.10
C ALA A 80 18.62 -7.66 -0.10
N LYS A 81 18.57 -8.98 0.04
CA LYS A 81 19.70 -9.83 -0.29
C LYS A 81 19.48 -10.34 -1.71
N PRO A 82 20.35 -9.98 -2.67
CA PRO A 82 20.30 -10.60 -3.98
C PRO A 82 20.64 -12.08 -3.82
N THR A 83 19.73 -12.95 -4.25
CA THR A 83 20.02 -14.37 -4.48
C THR A 83 20.27 -14.59 -5.97
N LYS A 84 20.73 -15.79 -6.38
CA LYS A 84 21.14 -16.07 -7.77
C LYS A 84 20.09 -15.70 -8.83
N LYS A 85 18.80 -15.60 -8.48
CA LYS A 85 17.71 -15.20 -9.39
C LYS A 85 16.65 -14.28 -8.78
N ASN A 86 16.52 -14.22 -7.45
CA ASN A 86 15.44 -13.54 -6.75
C ASN A 86 15.96 -12.54 -5.72
N VAL A 87 15.11 -11.62 -5.29
CA VAL A 87 15.36 -10.69 -4.19
C VAL A 87 14.68 -11.23 -2.94
N THR A 88 15.44 -11.44 -1.87
CA THR A 88 14.87 -11.84 -0.57
C THR A 88 14.81 -10.63 0.36
N LEU A 89 13.63 -10.37 0.94
CA LEU A 89 13.40 -9.37 1.98
C LEU A 89 13.07 -10.07 3.29
N ASP A 90 13.82 -9.75 4.33
CA ASP A 90 13.53 -10.21 5.68
C ASP A 90 12.79 -9.11 6.45
N LEU A 91 11.52 -9.35 6.77
CA LEU A 91 10.61 -8.35 7.34
C LEU A 91 10.10 -8.80 8.71
N SER A 92 10.14 -7.91 9.69
CA SER A 92 9.47 -8.11 10.97
C SER A 92 7.96 -7.99 10.83
N GLU A 93 7.21 -8.49 11.81
CA GLU A 93 5.75 -8.37 11.85
C GLU A 93 5.29 -6.91 11.81
N LYS A 94 5.87 -6.05 12.65
CA LYS A 94 5.65 -4.59 12.61
C LYS A 94 5.86 -3.99 11.22
N ARG A 95 6.88 -4.47 10.48
CA ARG A 95 7.17 -4.00 9.13
C ARG A 95 6.13 -4.47 8.13
N LEU A 96 5.60 -5.69 8.29
CA LEU A 96 4.51 -6.22 7.46
C LEU A 96 3.21 -5.45 7.69
N GLU A 97 2.85 -5.17 8.95
CA GLU A 97 1.70 -4.33 9.31
C GLU A 97 1.83 -2.93 8.71
N TRP A 98 2.99 -2.30 8.85
CA TRP A 98 3.24 -1.01 8.23
C TRP A 98 3.13 -1.06 6.69
N LEU A 99 3.64 -2.11 6.04
CA LEU A 99 3.48 -2.31 4.60
C LEU A 99 2.01 -2.48 4.19
N LEU A 100 1.20 -3.17 4.99
CA LEU A 100 -0.25 -3.29 4.74
C LEU A 100 -0.91 -1.92 4.71
N HIS A 101 -0.58 -1.04 5.67
CA HIS A 101 -1.08 0.34 5.67
C HIS A 101 -0.64 1.11 4.41
N VAL A 102 0.65 1.06 4.06
CA VAL A 102 1.19 1.74 2.88
C VAL A 102 0.52 1.25 1.58
N PHE A 103 0.39 -0.07 1.39
CA PHE A 103 -0.27 -0.61 0.19
C PHE A 103 -1.75 -0.24 0.14
N ASN A 104 -2.43 -0.27 1.29
CA ASN A 104 -3.84 0.11 1.36
C ASN A 104 -4.03 1.57 0.95
N ASP A 105 -3.17 2.47 1.41
CA ASP A 105 -3.24 3.88 1.04
C ASP A 105 -2.93 4.11 -0.44
N ILE A 106 -1.97 3.37 -1.02
CA ILE A 106 -1.71 3.38 -2.46
C ILE A 106 -2.97 2.91 -3.23
N ARG A 107 -3.56 1.79 -2.79
CA ARG A 107 -4.74 1.18 -3.41
C ARG A 107 -5.94 2.13 -3.37
N VAL A 108 -6.25 2.69 -2.21
CA VAL A 108 -7.34 3.67 -2.02
C VAL A 108 -7.05 4.95 -2.80
N GLY A 109 -5.80 5.43 -2.82
CA GLY A 109 -5.40 6.61 -3.59
C GLY A 109 -5.66 6.45 -5.09
N HIS A 110 -5.32 5.29 -5.65
CA HIS A 110 -5.62 4.99 -7.06
C HIS A 110 -7.11 4.75 -7.32
N TRP A 111 -7.84 4.11 -6.40
CA TRP A 111 -9.30 3.97 -6.48
C TRP A 111 -10.00 5.34 -6.53
N LYS A 112 -9.57 6.29 -5.70
CA LYS A 112 -10.06 7.69 -5.74
C LYS A 112 -9.74 8.37 -7.07
N LYS A 113 -8.52 8.18 -7.62
CA LYS A 113 -8.14 8.71 -8.95
C LYS A 113 -9.01 8.16 -10.09
N LEU A 114 -9.53 6.95 -9.94
CA LEU A 114 -10.45 6.32 -10.90
C LEU A 114 -11.90 6.81 -10.75
N GLY A 115 -12.18 7.73 -9.82
CA GLY A 115 -13.53 8.23 -9.56
C GLY A 115 -14.31 7.41 -8.53
N SER A 116 -13.63 6.62 -7.70
CA SER A 116 -14.25 5.80 -6.64
C SER A 116 -15.36 4.86 -7.14
N PRO A 117 -15.09 4.02 -8.15
CA PRO A 117 -16.12 3.17 -8.74
C PRO A 117 -16.70 2.17 -7.72
N ASP A 118 -18.03 2.00 -7.75
CA ASP A 118 -18.78 1.07 -6.89
C ASP A 118 -18.51 -0.41 -7.24
N HIS A 119 -18.11 -0.68 -8.48
CA HIS A 119 -17.81 -2.03 -8.96
C HIS A 119 -16.38 -2.10 -9.50
N LEU A 120 -15.68 -3.19 -9.17
CA LEU A 120 -14.31 -3.46 -9.64
C LEU A 120 -14.27 -4.03 -11.06
N ASP A 121 -15.43 -4.47 -11.59
CA ASP A 121 -15.60 -4.89 -12.99
C ASP A 121 -15.75 -3.67 -13.90
N LEU A 122 -14.62 -3.00 -14.10
CA LEU A 122 -14.57 -1.78 -14.87
C LEU A 122 -14.39 -2.10 -16.36
N PRO A 123 -15.24 -1.56 -17.25
CA PRO A 123 -15.01 -1.69 -18.68
C PRO A 123 -13.78 -0.85 -19.04
N LEU A 124 -12.61 -1.50 -19.13
CA LEU A 124 -11.32 -0.88 -19.46
C LEU A 124 -11.31 -0.21 -20.86
N LYS A 125 -12.34 -0.47 -21.67
CA LYS A 125 -12.48 0.08 -23.02
C LYS A 125 -12.74 1.59 -22.95
N GLY A 126 -11.87 2.37 -23.60
CA GLY A 126 -11.98 3.83 -23.66
C GLY A 126 -11.23 4.56 -22.54
N TRP A 127 -10.51 3.83 -21.69
CA TRP A 127 -9.69 4.44 -20.64
C TRP A 127 -8.42 5.08 -21.19
N SER A 128 -8.02 6.19 -20.57
CA SER A 128 -6.72 6.83 -20.83
C SER A 128 -5.57 5.98 -20.26
N LEU A 129 -4.35 6.26 -20.70
CA LEU A 129 -3.14 5.62 -20.17
C LEU A 129 -2.98 5.84 -18.66
N ASP A 130 -3.37 7.00 -18.15
CA ASP A 130 -3.30 7.34 -16.72
C ASP A 130 -4.30 6.54 -15.88
N GLN A 131 -5.51 6.31 -16.42
CA GLN A 131 -6.53 5.47 -15.79
C GLN A 131 -6.07 4.01 -15.76
N LEU A 132 -5.54 3.50 -16.88
CA LEU A 132 -4.96 2.16 -16.93
C LEU A 132 -3.78 2.00 -15.95
N GLY A 133 -2.93 3.02 -15.86
CA GLY A 133 -1.84 3.07 -14.89
C GLY A 133 -2.33 3.02 -13.44
N SER A 134 -3.37 3.79 -13.12
CA SER A 134 -3.95 3.82 -11.78
C SER A 134 -4.62 2.50 -11.41
N TRP A 135 -5.36 1.89 -12.33
CA TRP A 135 -5.96 0.58 -12.10
C TRP A 135 -4.92 -0.52 -11.94
N ARG A 136 -3.88 -0.54 -12.77
CA ARG A 136 -2.76 -1.48 -12.62
C ARG A 136 -2.14 -1.35 -11.24
N ASP A 137 -1.90 -0.12 -10.77
CA ASP A 137 -1.22 0.13 -9.49
C ASP A 137 -2.12 -0.21 -8.29
N MET A 138 -3.43 0.05 -8.40
CA MET A 138 -4.44 -0.41 -7.45
C MET A 138 -4.45 -1.94 -7.31
N GLN A 139 -4.51 -2.66 -8.45
CA GLN A 139 -4.52 -4.12 -8.46
C GLN A 139 -3.21 -4.71 -7.93
N ALA A 140 -2.07 -4.11 -8.29
CA ALA A 140 -0.77 -4.54 -7.84
C ALA A 140 -0.59 -4.37 -6.32
N SER A 141 -1.07 -3.27 -5.73
CA SER A 141 -1.09 -3.10 -4.28
C SER A 141 -1.95 -4.15 -3.59
N GLY A 142 -3.16 -4.42 -4.12
CA GLY A 142 -4.03 -5.47 -3.59
C GLY A 142 -3.41 -6.87 -3.65
N PHE A 143 -2.63 -7.16 -4.70
CA PHE A 143 -1.87 -8.40 -4.81
C PHE A 143 -0.84 -8.55 -3.69
N PHE A 144 -0.08 -7.50 -3.36
CA PHE A 144 0.89 -7.52 -2.26
C PHE A 144 0.22 -7.57 -0.89
N GLU A 145 -0.87 -6.84 -0.67
CA GLU A 145 -1.69 -6.90 0.56
C GLU A 145 -2.16 -8.33 0.83
N THR A 146 -2.78 -8.96 -0.17
CA THR A 146 -3.30 -10.33 -0.06
C THR A 146 -2.20 -11.32 0.30
N ALA A 147 -1.02 -11.17 -0.29
CA ALA A 147 0.10 -12.03 0.01
C ALA A 147 0.62 -11.87 1.45
N ILE A 148 0.74 -10.63 1.93
CA ILE A 148 1.14 -10.35 3.31
C ILE A 148 0.11 -10.94 4.29
N LEU A 149 -1.18 -10.66 4.08
CA LEU A 149 -2.26 -11.20 4.92
C LEU A 149 -2.28 -12.72 4.93
N THR A 150 -2.11 -13.35 3.77
CA THR A 150 -2.04 -14.82 3.66
C THR A 150 -0.90 -15.36 4.52
N ALA A 151 0.29 -14.77 4.45
CA ALA A 151 1.43 -15.25 5.23
C ALA A 151 1.29 -15.00 6.74
N LEU A 152 0.66 -13.89 7.15
CA LEU A 152 0.38 -13.62 8.57
C LEU A 152 -0.65 -14.60 9.14
N ASN A 153 -1.60 -15.05 8.31
CA ASN A 153 -2.65 -16.00 8.69
C ASN A 153 -2.29 -17.48 8.45
N SER A 154 -1.12 -17.75 7.87
CA SER A 154 -0.62 -19.11 7.68
C SER A 154 -0.04 -19.63 9.01
N ASN A 155 -0.78 -20.51 9.69
CA ASN A 155 -0.35 -21.22 10.90
C ASN A 155 0.75 -22.25 10.59
#